data_AF-A0A816LSL8-F1
#
_entry.id   AF-A0A816LSL8-F1
#
_cell.length_a   1.000
_cell.length_b   1.000
_cell.length_c   1.000
_cell.angle_alpha   90.00
_cell.angle_beta   90.00
_cell.angle_gamma   90.00
#
_symmetry.space_group_name_H-M   'P 1'
#
loop_
_entity.id
_entity.type
_entity.pdbx_description
1 polymer ?
#
loop_
_entity_poly.entity_id
_entity_poly.type
_entity_poly.pdbx_seq_one_letter_code
_entity_poly.pdbx_strand_id
1 'polypeptide(L)'
;MDNFADTAMKKDFSRSLKETAESSDTDIGKSYREIGSCIFAALERFDEGEYAQVVELLYPIRNRTAIAGGSNAQRDIFALLLIHLAVYSNDNQHR
;
A
#
# COMPACT_ATOMS: atom_id res chain seq x y z
N MET A 1 -2.03 25.85 -0.76
CA MET A 1 -1.24 24.61 -0.92
C MET A 1 -2.12 23.66 -1.67
N ASP A 2 -1.76 23.36 -2.90
CA ASP A 2 -2.58 22.67 -3.88
C ASP A 2 -2.99 21.28 -3.38
N ASN A 3 -4.28 20.98 -3.53
CA ASN A 3 -4.91 19.72 -3.16
C ASN A 3 -4.23 18.59 -3.95
N PHE A 4 -3.31 17.86 -3.31
CA PHE A 4 -2.31 17.00 -3.96
C PHE A 4 -2.87 15.78 -4.70
N ALA A 5 -4.19 15.60 -4.73
CA ALA A 5 -4.94 14.90 -5.78
C ALA A 5 -6.43 15.14 -5.55
N ASP A 6 -7.16 15.50 -6.61
CA ASP A 6 -8.62 15.45 -6.59
C ASP A 6 -9.09 14.05 -6.15
N THR A 7 -10.07 13.97 -5.26
CA THR A 7 -10.59 12.70 -4.72
C THR A 7 -11.05 11.77 -5.84
N ALA A 8 -11.51 12.34 -6.95
CA ALA A 8 -11.83 11.59 -8.17
C ALA A 8 -10.57 10.90 -8.76
N MET A 9 -9.46 11.62 -8.89
CA MET A 9 -8.21 11.11 -9.45
C MET A 9 -7.60 9.98 -8.60
N LYS A 10 -7.68 10.07 -7.26
CA LYS A 10 -7.27 8.97 -6.35
C LYS A 10 -8.12 7.71 -6.56
N LYS A 11 -9.44 7.88 -6.68
CA LYS A 11 -10.37 6.77 -6.90
C LYS A 11 -10.16 6.11 -8.25
N ASP A 12 -9.95 6.90 -9.30
CA ASP A 12 -9.67 6.39 -10.64
C ASP A 12 -8.33 5.66 -10.71
N PHE A 13 -7.30 6.17 -10.01
CA PHE A 13 -6.01 5.48 -9.89
C PHE A 13 -6.16 4.13 -9.17
N SER A 14 -6.85 4.09 -8.02
CA SER A 14 -7.12 2.83 -7.30
C SER A 14 -7.91 1.83 -8.15
N ARG A 15 -8.92 2.31 -8.91
CA ARG A 15 -9.70 1.45 -9.83
C ARG A 15 -8.81 0.87 -10.92
N SER A 16 -8.03 1.71 -11.61
CA SER A 16 -7.13 1.29 -12.69
C SER A 16 -6.10 0.25 -12.24
N LEU A 17 -5.58 0.39 -11.02
CA LEU A 17 -4.67 -0.58 -10.42
C LEU A 17 -5.34 -1.93 -10.14
N LYS A 18 -6.57 -1.92 -9.61
CA LYS A 18 -7.37 -3.14 -9.38
C LYS A 18 -7.67 -3.86 -10.70
N GLU A 19 -8.13 -3.14 -11.71
CA GLU A 19 -8.39 -3.68 -13.05
C GLU A 19 -7.13 -4.30 -13.68
N THR A 20 -5.97 -3.64 -13.52
CA THR A 20 -4.69 -4.15 -14.04
C THR A 20 -4.29 -5.45 -13.34
N ALA A 21 -4.46 -5.54 -12.01
CA ALA A 21 -4.18 -6.75 -11.26
C ALA A 21 -5.05 -7.92 -11.76
N GLU A 22 -6.33 -7.68 -12.02
CA GLU A 22 -7.28 -8.72 -12.43
C GLU A 22 -7.12 -9.16 -13.90
N SER A 23 -6.82 -8.23 -14.80
CA SER A 23 -6.87 -8.47 -16.26
C SER A 23 -5.51 -8.71 -16.93
N SER A 24 -4.40 -8.37 -16.27
CA SER A 24 -3.07 -8.45 -16.89
C SER A 24 -2.38 -9.78 -16.60
N ASP A 25 -1.95 -10.46 -17.67
CA ASP A 25 -1.10 -11.67 -17.59
C ASP A 25 0.41 -11.37 -17.61
N THR A 26 0.76 -10.09 -17.56
CA THR A 26 2.15 -9.66 -17.38
C THR A 26 2.68 -10.05 -16.00
N ASP A 27 4.00 -10.10 -15.85
CA ASP A 27 4.62 -10.36 -14.54
C ASP A 27 4.23 -9.29 -13.51
N ILE A 28 4.06 -8.04 -13.96
CA ILE A 28 3.55 -6.93 -13.15
C ILE A 28 2.13 -7.22 -12.66
N GLY A 29 1.24 -7.68 -13.54
CA GLY A 29 -0.14 -8.06 -13.19
C GLY A 29 -0.16 -9.16 -12.12
N LYS A 30 0.67 -10.19 -12.27
CA LYS A 30 0.80 -11.29 -11.29
C LYS A 30 1.33 -10.78 -9.95
N SER A 31 2.36 -9.93 -9.95
CA SER A 31 2.89 -9.30 -8.74
C SER A 31 1.83 -8.49 -7.98
N TYR A 32 1.02 -7.70 -8.70
CA TYR A 32 -0.07 -6.94 -8.09
C TYR A 32 -1.23 -7.80 -7.59
N ARG A 33 -1.50 -8.98 -8.18
CA ARG A 33 -2.46 -9.92 -7.58
C ARG A 33 -2.01 -10.44 -6.22
N GLU A 34 -0.70 -10.60 -6.03
CA GLU A 34 -0.15 -11.15 -4.80
C GLU A 34 -0.14 -10.14 -3.64
N ILE A 35 0.29 -8.90 -3.88
CA ILE A 35 0.45 -7.90 -2.81
C ILE A 35 -0.40 -6.64 -2.98
N GLY A 36 -0.96 -6.42 -4.18
CA GLY A 36 -1.67 -5.20 -4.54
C GLY A 36 -2.95 -5.01 -3.76
N SER A 37 -3.72 -6.07 -3.49
CA SER A 37 -4.97 -5.97 -2.70
C SER A 37 -4.75 -5.35 -1.32
N CYS A 38 -3.72 -5.80 -0.60
CA CYS A 38 -3.29 -5.23 0.68
C CYS A 38 -2.88 -3.75 0.54
N ILE A 39 -2.11 -3.42 -0.50
CA ILE A 39 -1.64 -2.05 -0.74
C ILE A 39 -2.81 -1.11 -1.07
N PHE A 40 -3.74 -1.53 -1.93
CA PHE A 40 -4.88 -0.69 -2.34
C PHE A 40 -5.83 -0.44 -1.17
N ALA A 41 -6.11 -1.48 -0.37
CA ALA A 41 -6.90 -1.32 0.85
C ALA A 41 -6.18 -0.41 1.86
N ALA A 42 -4.86 -0.54 2.01
CA ALA A 42 -4.07 0.29 2.90
C ALA A 42 -4.10 1.77 2.51
N LEU A 43 -4.10 2.09 1.20
CA LEU A 43 -4.22 3.46 0.70
C LEU A 43 -5.58 4.09 1.04
N GLU A 44 -6.67 3.32 0.92
CA GLU A 44 -8.02 3.78 1.28
C GLU A 44 -8.09 4.10 2.79
N ARG A 45 -7.55 3.22 3.64
CA ARG A 45 -7.51 3.39 5.11
C ARG A 45 -6.59 4.51 5.57
N PHE A 46 -5.49 4.73 4.84
CA PHE A 46 -4.56 5.82 5.13
C PHE A 46 -5.21 7.19 4.92
N ASP A 47 -6.02 7.35 3.88
CA ASP A 47 -6.75 8.60 3.61
C ASP A 47 -7.78 8.92 4.71
N GLU A 48 -8.33 7.87 5.34
CA GLU A 48 -9.25 7.95 6.49
C GLU A 48 -8.52 8.16 7.83
N GLY A 49 -7.18 8.15 7.86
CA GLY A 49 -6.36 8.26 9.07
C GLY A 49 -6.35 6.99 9.94
N GLU A 50 -6.79 5.85 9.41
CA GLU A 50 -6.95 4.59 10.13
C GLU A 50 -5.62 3.80 10.22
N TYR A 51 -4.56 4.42 10.78
CA TYR A 51 -3.19 3.89 10.71
C TYR A 51 -3.02 2.48 11.29
N ALA A 52 -3.78 2.08 12.31
CA ALA A 52 -3.78 0.70 12.81
C ALA A 52 -4.17 -0.30 11.72
N GLN A 53 -5.22 -0.02 10.95
CA GLN A 53 -5.65 -0.89 9.86
C GLN A 53 -4.63 -0.90 8.71
N VAL A 54 -3.97 0.23 8.46
CA VAL A 54 -2.87 0.30 7.48
C VAL A 54 -1.72 -0.63 7.88
N VAL A 55 -1.32 -0.65 9.16
CA VAL A 55 -0.28 -1.56 9.67
C VAL A 55 -0.71 -3.01 9.50
N GLU A 56 -1.93 -3.38 9.89
CA GLU A 56 -2.45 -4.75 9.75
C GLU A 56 -2.48 -5.24 8.30
N LEU A 57 -2.74 -4.36 7.34
CA LEU A 57 -2.73 -4.69 5.91
C LEU A 57 -1.31 -4.84 5.36
N LEU A 58 -0.37 -3.98 5.77
CA LEU A 58 0.96 -3.90 5.17
C LEU A 58 2.00 -4.80 5.86
N TYR A 59 1.89 -5.02 7.17
CA TYR A 59 2.87 -5.81 7.93
C TYR A 59 3.00 -7.27 7.46
N PRO A 60 1.91 -7.98 7.10
CA PRO A 60 2.00 -9.36 6.59
C PRO A 60 2.78 -9.46 5.27
N ILE A 61 2.73 -8.43 4.42
CA ILE A 61 3.39 -8.43 3.11
C ILE A 61 4.79 -7.79 3.12
N ARG A 62 5.32 -7.37 4.29
CA ARG A 62 6.55 -6.58 4.39
C ARG A 62 7.78 -7.18 3.70
N ASN A 63 7.90 -8.51 3.69
CA ASN A 63 9.01 -9.22 3.06
C ASN A 63 8.73 -9.59 1.59
N ARG A 64 7.49 -9.38 1.12
CA ARG A 64 7.03 -9.70 -0.24
C ARG A 64 7.03 -8.49 -1.17
N THR A 65 7.31 -7.29 -0.66
CA THR A 65 7.40 -6.06 -1.46
C THR A 65 8.43 -6.12 -2.58
N ALA A 66 9.44 -6.99 -2.45
CA ALA A 66 10.42 -7.27 -3.51
C ALA A 66 9.78 -7.77 -4.82
N ILE A 67 8.57 -8.33 -4.76
CA ILE A 67 7.82 -8.85 -5.91
C ILE A 67 7.32 -7.72 -6.82
N ALA A 68 7.09 -6.52 -6.28
CA ALA A 68 6.76 -5.32 -7.06
C ALA A 68 8.00 -4.53 -7.51
N GLY A 69 9.20 -4.89 -7.04
CA GLY A 69 10.44 -4.23 -7.40
C GLY A 69 11.65 -4.73 -6.62
N GLY A 70 12.76 -4.98 -7.33
CA GLY A 70 13.93 -5.64 -6.75
C GLY A 70 14.85 -4.73 -5.90
N SER A 71 14.65 -3.42 -5.90
CA SER A 71 15.59 -2.47 -5.30
C SER A 71 15.57 -2.51 -3.77
N ASN A 72 16.74 -2.58 -3.13
CA ASN A 72 16.85 -2.50 -1.67
C ASN A 72 16.32 -1.18 -1.13
N ALA A 73 16.58 -0.06 -1.83
CA ALA A 73 16.09 1.25 -1.42
C ALA A 73 14.54 1.32 -1.37
N GLN A 74 13.84 0.59 -2.26
CA GLN A 74 12.37 0.51 -2.22
C GLN A 74 11.88 -0.23 -0.97
N ARG A 75 12.60 -1.29 -0.56
CA ARG A 75 12.29 -2.05 0.66
C ARG A 75 12.57 -1.22 1.91
N ASP A 76 13.64 -0.44 1.91
CA ASP A 76 13.99 0.45 3.01
C ASP A 76 12.91 1.53 3.21
N ILE A 77 12.45 2.15 2.11
CA ILE A 77 11.35 3.13 2.16
C ILE A 77 10.06 2.47 2.68
N PHE A 78 9.75 1.25 2.25
CA PHE A 78 8.57 0.53 2.74
C PHE A 78 8.67 0.21 4.25
N ALA A 79 9.84 -0.20 4.72
CA ALA A 79 10.08 -0.43 6.15
C ALA A 79 9.95 0.87 6.96
N LEU A 80 10.50 1.98 6.47
CA LEU A 80 10.34 3.30 7.10
C LEU A 80 8.87 3.74 7.16
N LEU A 81 8.10 3.49 6.09
CA LEU A 81 6.66 3.75 6.06
C LEU A 81 5.93 2.93 7.14
N LEU A 82 6.21 1.63 7.26
CA LEU A 82 5.61 0.78 8.30
C LEU A 82 5.93 1.27 9.72
N ILE A 83 7.18 1.67 9.97
CA ILE A 83 7.57 2.25 11.27
C ILE A 83 6.79 3.54 11.54
N HIS A 84 6.69 4.43 10.54
CA HIS A 84 5.92 5.65 10.66
C HIS A 84 4.46 5.35 11.02
N LEU A 85 3.80 4.47 10.27
CA LEU A 85 2.41 4.10 10.52
C LEU A 85 2.20 3.49 11.93
N ALA A 86 3.13 2.66 12.39
CA ALA A 86 3.09 2.06 13.73
C ALA A 86 3.17 3.13 14.84
N VAL A 87 4.04 4.14 14.68
CA VAL A 87 4.18 5.26 15.63
C VAL A 87 2.88 6.08 15.76
N TYR A 88 2.17 6.29 14.64
CA TYR A 88 0.89 7.02 14.60
C TYR A 88 -0.32 6.13 14.85
N SER A 89 -0.13 4.83 15.03
CA SER A 89 -1.21 3.90 15.34
C SER A 89 -1.76 4.14 16.75
N ASN A 90 -3.08 3.97 16.88
CA ASN A 90 -3.78 3.96 18.16
C ASN A 90 -3.83 2.56 18.82
N ASP A 91 -3.29 1.53 18.18
CA ASP A 91 -3.12 0.21 18.77
C ASP A 91 -1.81 0.14 19.57
N ASN A 92 -1.91 -0.23 20.84
CA ASN A 92 -0.76 -0.37 21.73
C ASN A 92 0.17 -1.53 21.35
N GLN A 93 -0.30 -2.53 20.59
CA GLN A 93 0.55 -3.62 20.11
C GLN A 93 1.52 -3.17 18.99
N HIS A 94 1.26 -2.02 18.37
CA HIS A 94 2.14 -1.44 17.34
C HIS A 94 3.26 -0.56 17.91
N ARG A 95 3.27 -0.31 19.22
CA ARG A 95 4.19 0.62 19.90
C ARG A 95 5.35 -0.07 20.58
#